data_AF-A0A399YAI0-F1
#
_entry.id   AF-A0A399YAI0-F1
#
_cell.length_a   1.000
_cell.length_b   1.000
_cell.length_c   1.000
_cell.angle_alpha   90.00
_cell.angle_beta   90.00
_cell.angle_gamma   90.00
#
_symmetry.space_group_name_H-M   'P 1'
#
loop_
_entity.id
_entity.type
_entity.pdbx_description
1 polymer ?
#
loop_
_entity_poly.entity_id
_entity_poly.type
_entity_poly.pdbx_seq_one_letter_code
_entity_poly.pdbx_strand_id
1 'polypeptide(L)'
;MVADIAFWGLGLVAVLSGAAVFYVDSMARATYALALSFVAVGLQVLFLQENYVGVVTVLMMVMEMAIMAVYMVMFMGMNPALMPMCMVHSNRTAVATA
;
A
#
# COMPACT_ATOMS: atom_id res chain seq x y z
N MET A 1 -22.99 15.25 3.32
CA MET A 1 -22.23 15.86 2.20
C MET A 1 -20.72 15.78 2.45
N VAL A 2 -20.14 16.51 3.41
CA VAL A 2 -18.67 16.51 3.62
C VAL A 2 -18.15 15.13 4.05
N ALA A 3 -18.85 14.45 4.96
CA ALA A 3 -18.48 13.10 5.41
C ALA A 3 -18.54 12.07 4.26
N ASP A 4 -19.56 12.15 3.40
CA ASP A 4 -19.71 11.24 2.26
C ASP A 4 -18.58 11.43 1.25
N ILE A 5 -18.22 12.68 0.96
CA ILE A 5 -17.10 13.01 0.07
C ILE A 5 -15.79 12.50 0.65
N ALA A 6 -15.56 12.68 1.96
CA ALA A 6 -14.37 12.17 2.63
C ALA A 6 -14.30 10.64 2.57
N PHE A 7 -15.42 9.95 2.81
CA PHE A 7 -15.49 8.49 2.78
C PHE A 7 -15.17 7.92 1.39
N TRP A 8 -15.78 8.48 0.33
CA TRP A 8 -15.49 8.07 -1.05
C TRP A 8 -14.09 8.47 -1.50
N GLY A 9 -13.59 9.63 -1.06
CA GLY A 9 -12.22 10.06 -1.31
C GLY A 9 -11.19 9.10 -0.72
N LEU A 10 -11.39 8.66 0.52
CA LEU A 10 -10.56 7.63 1.16
C LEU A 10 -10.63 6.30 0.39
N GLY A 11 -11.81 5.90 -0.06
CA GLY A 11 -11.99 4.69 -0.88
C GLY A 11 -11.23 4.76 -2.20
N LEU A 12 -11.30 5.91 -2.89
CA LEU A 12 -10.54 6.13 -4.13
C LEU A 12 -9.03 6.04 -3.87
N VAL A 13 -8.55 6.70 -2.81
CA VAL A 13 -7.14 6.65 -2.40
C VAL A 13 -6.71 5.21 -2.10
N ALA A 14 -7.51 4.45 -1.35
CA ALA A 14 -7.23 3.07 -1.00
C ALA A 14 -7.08 2.16 -2.23
N VAL A 15 -7.98 2.30 -3.21
CA VAL A 15 -7.97 1.51 -4.45
C VAL A 15 -6.80 1.90 -5.33
N LEU A 16 -6.57 3.21 -5.53
CA LEU A 16 -5.47 3.70 -6.39
C LEU A 16 -4.11 3.32 -5.82
N SER A 17 -3.91 3.45 -4.50
CA SER A 17 -2.64 3.08 -3.87
C SER A 17 -2.46 1.57 -3.82
N GLY A 18 -3.53 0.79 -3.65
CA GLY A 18 -3.51 -0.67 -3.77
C GLY A 18 -3.14 -1.12 -5.19
N ALA A 19 -3.72 -0.48 -6.22
CA ALA A 19 -3.37 -0.76 -7.62
C ALA A 19 -1.91 -0.37 -7.93
N ALA A 20 -1.41 0.72 -7.36
CA ALA A 20 -0.04 1.17 -7.55
C ALA A 20 1.02 0.16 -7.06
N VAL A 21 0.68 -0.73 -6.11
CA VAL A 21 1.56 -1.83 -5.66
C VAL A 21 1.98 -2.72 -6.83
N PHE A 22 1.09 -2.93 -7.80
CA PHE A 22 1.35 -3.78 -8.97
C PHE A 22 2.06 -3.04 -10.10
N TYR A 23 2.08 -1.71 -10.08
CA TYR A 23 2.70 -0.89 -11.11
C TYR A 23 4.17 -0.54 -10.78
N VAL A 24 4.52 -0.49 -9.49
CA VAL A 24 5.85 -0.02 -9.10
C VAL A 24 6.89 -1.14 -9.11
N ASP A 25 7.99 -0.92 -9.84
CA ASP A 25 9.11 -1.86 -10.00
C ASP A 25 10.06 -1.96 -8.78
N SER A 26 9.62 -1.53 -7.59
CA SER A 26 10.46 -1.50 -6.39
C SER A 26 9.67 -1.93 -5.16
N MET A 27 10.28 -2.84 -4.41
CA MET A 27 9.70 -3.41 -3.19
C MET A 27 9.39 -2.32 -2.15
N ALA A 28 10.30 -1.39 -1.91
CA ALA A 28 10.09 -0.33 -0.91
C ALA A 28 8.93 0.60 -1.31
N ARG A 29 8.87 1.02 -2.57
CA ARG A 29 7.79 1.88 -3.06
C ARG A 29 6.43 1.15 -3.05
N ALA A 30 6.42 -0.15 -3.37
CA ALA A 30 5.23 -1.00 -3.26
C ALA A 30 4.75 -1.10 -1.80
N THR A 31 5.65 -1.27 -0.83
CA THR A 31 5.32 -1.27 0.60
C THR A 31 4.71 0.06 1.06
N TYR A 32 5.26 1.20 0.64
CA TYR A 32 4.68 2.51 0.99
C TYR A 32 3.31 2.75 0.34
N ALA A 33 3.11 2.31 -0.91
CA ALA A 33 1.81 2.37 -1.58
C ALA A 33 0.77 1.52 -0.84
N LEU A 34 1.15 0.31 -0.42
CA LEU A 34 0.30 -0.56 0.37
C LEU A 34 0.01 0.01 1.77
N ALA A 35 0.98 0.66 2.41
CA ALA A 35 0.78 1.31 3.71
C ALA A 35 -0.27 2.41 3.62
N LEU A 36 -0.20 3.24 2.56
CA LEU A 36 -1.18 4.28 2.29
C LEU A 36 -2.58 3.70 2.05
N SER A 37 -2.67 2.54 1.38
CA SER A 37 -3.94 1.82 1.20
C SER A 37 -4.55 1.42 2.55
N PHE A 38 -3.77 0.78 3.43
CA PHE A 38 -4.25 0.36 4.74
C PHE A 38 -4.61 1.52 5.67
N VAL A 39 -3.89 2.65 5.60
CA VAL A 39 -4.27 3.85 6.35
C VAL A 39 -5.61 4.39 5.86
N ALA A 40 -5.83 4.47 4.55
CA ALA A 40 -7.09 4.94 3.99
C ALA A 40 -8.26 4.03 4.38
N VAL A 41 -8.08 2.70 4.29
CA VAL A 41 -9.08 1.72 4.74
C VAL A 41 -9.33 1.81 6.24
N GLY A 42 -8.28 1.91 7.05
CA GLY A 42 -8.39 2.06 8.50
C GLY A 42 -9.20 3.29 8.89
N LEU A 43 -8.99 4.42 8.20
CA LEU A 43 -9.80 5.63 8.36
C LEU A 43 -11.26 5.41 7.95
N GLN A 44 -11.54 4.67 6.87
CA GLN A 44 -12.92 4.34 6.49
C GLN A 44 -13.62 3.49 7.55
N VAL A 45 -12.90 2.53 8.17
CA VAL A 45 -13.43 1.70 9.26
C VAL A 45 -13.74 2.57 10.50
N LEU A 46 -12.92 3.57 10.80
CA LEU A 46 -13.23 4.55 11.86
C LEU A 46 -14.47 5.39 11.55
N PHE A 47 -14.67 5.78 10.28
CA PHE A 47 -15.90 6.47 9.85
C PHE A 47 -17.15 5.62 10.14
N LEU A 48 -17.05 4.29 10.00
CA LEU A 48 -18.11 3.33 10.29
C LEU A 48 -18.32 3.04 11.79
N GLN A 49 -17.67 3.80 12.68
CA GLN A 49 -17.73 3.66 14.14
C GLN A 49 -17.07 2.39 14.71
N GLU A 50 -16.34 1.65 13.88
CA GLU A 50 -15.57 0.47 14.30
C GLU A 50 -14.19 0.89 14.83
N ASN A 51 -14.20 1.65 15.93
CA ASN A 51 -13.02 2.36 16.44
C ASN A 51 -11.85 1.42 16.78
N TYR A 52 -12.10 0.30 17.44
CA TYR A 52 -11.05 -0.65 17.81
C TYR A 52 -10.36 -1.23 16.56
N VAL A 53 -11.15 -1.79 15.64
CA VAL A 53 -10.63 -2.42 14.42
C VAL A 53 -9.95 -1.40 13.52
N GLY A 54 -10.53 -0.21 13.37
CA GLY A 54 -9.95 0.86 12.54
C GLY A 54 -8.61 1.34 13.06
N VAL A 55 -8.48 1.59 14.37
CA VAL A 55 -7.19 1.97 14.98
C VAL A 55 -6.18 0.83 14.84
N VAL A 56 -6.56 -0.40 15.17
CA VAL A 56 -5.65 -1.56 15.12
C VAL A 56 -5.16 -1.81 13.69
N THR A 57 -6.02 -1.65 12.68
CA THR A 57 -5.65 -1.79 11.27
C THR A 57 -4.55 -0.79 10.89
N VAL A 58 -4.68 0.48 11.28
CA VAL A 58 -3.64 1.49 11.05
C VAL A 58 -2.38 1.16 11.83
N LEU A 59 -2.50 0.81 13.10
CA LEU A 59 -1.38 0.63 14.01
C LEU A 59 -0.52 -0.58 13.62
N MET A 60 -1.14 -1.76 13.41
CA MET A 60 -0.42 -2.98 13.02
C MET A 60 0.22 -2.82 11.65
N MET A 61 -0.54 -2.40 10.65
CA MET A 61 -0.04 -2.35 9.26
C MET A 61 1.04 -1.29 9.08
N VAL A 62 0.92 -0.12 9.71
CA VAL A 62 1.97 0.92 9.61
C VAL A 62 3.23 0.49 10.34
N MET A 63 3.12 -0.06 11.56
CA MET A 63 4.30 -0.46 12.34
C MET A 63 5.04 -1.64 11.71
N GLU A 64 4.32 -2.69 11.32
CA GLU A 64 4.92 -3.88 10.71
C GLU A 64 5.60 -3.52 9.39
N MET A 65 4.92 -2.76 8.52
CA MET A 65 5.51 -2.39 7.23
C MET A 65 6.60 -1.32 7.33
N ALA A 66 6.53 -0.40 8.29
CA ALA A 66 7.60 0.57 8.54
C ALA A 66 8.87 -0.11 9.05
N ILE A 67 8.74 -1.05 9.99
CA ILE A 67 9.88 -1.83 10.52
C ILE A 67 10.50 -2.65 9.39
N MET A 68 9.67 -3.34 8.60
CA MET A 68 10.17 -4.13 7.47
C MET A 68 10.86 -3.24 6.42
N ALA A 69 10.32 -2.06 6.10
CA ALA A 69 10.96 -1.12 5.18
C ALA A 69 12.35 -0.68 5.68
N VAL A 70 12.47 -0.36 6.97
CA VAL A 70 13.77 -0.02 7.58
C VAL A 70 14.73 -1.21 7.50
N TYR A 71 14.27 -2.41 7.86
CA TYR A 71 15.10 -3.62 7.79
C TYR A 71 15.57 -3.94 6.36
N MET A 72 14.66 -3.85 5.40
CA MET A 72 14.95 -4.06 3.97
C MET A 72 16.03 -3.10 3.49
N VAL A 73 15.98 -1.82 3.87
CA VAL A 73 16.98 -0.82 3.50
C VAL A 73 18.33 -1.04 4.21
N MET A 74 18.32 -1.40 5.49
CA MET A 74 19.55 -1.52 6.29
C MET A 74 20.29 -2.85 6.10
N PHE A 75 19.58 -3.95 5.86
CA PHE A 75 20.17 -5.30 5.98
C PHE A 75 20.17 -6.15 4.72
N MET A 76 19.43 -5.81 3.65
CA MET A 76 19.33 -6.70 2.48
C MET A 76 20.41 -6.51 1.38
N GLY A 77 21.43 -5.67 1.57
CA GLY A 77 22.64 -5.58 0.72
C GLY A 77 22.44 -5.05 -0.72
N MET A 78 21.33 -5.39 -1.37
CA MET A 78 20.75 -4.72 -2.53
C MET A 78 19.81 -3.64 -2.01
N ASN A 79 19.92 -2.40 -2.49
CA ASN A 79 18.95 -1.36 -2.15
C ASN A 79 17.59 -1.70 -2.79
N PRO A 80 16.59 -2.19 -2.03
CA PRO A 80 15.30 -2.62 -2.58
C PRO A 80 14.47 -1.44 -3.10
N ALA A 81 14.91 -0.20 -2.80
CA ALA A 81 14.34 1.03 -3.33
C ALA A 81 14.88 1.40 -4.72
N LEU A 82 16.09 0.92 -5.09
CA LEU A 82 16.79 1.36 -6.31
C LEU A 82 16.99 0.26 -7.36
N MET A 83 16.85 -1.02 -7.00
CA MET A 83 17.00 -2.11 -7.98
C MET A 83 15.65 -2.48 -8.61
N PRO A 84 15.50 -2.38 -9.95
CA PRO A 84 14.28 -2.76 -10.63
C PRO A 84 14.00 -4.25 -10.46
N MET A 85 12.76 -4.59 -10.11
CA MET A 85 12.29 -5.98 -10.02
C MET A 85 11.25 -6.21 -11.12
N CYS A 86 11.44 -7.24 -11.97
CA CYS A 86 10.38 -7.61 -12.91
C CYS A 86 9.29 -8.40 -12.16
N MET A 87 8.08 -7.84 -12.09
CA MET A 87 6.93 -8.45 -11.42
C MET A 87 6.06 -9.31 -12.38
N VAL A 88 6.40 -9.31 -13.68
CA VAL A 88 5.64 -10.03 -14.71
C VAL A 88 6.29 -11.37 -15.05
N HIS A 89 5.48 -12.41 -15.13
CA HIS A 89 5.86 -13.70 -15.70
C HIS A 89 5.30 -13.77 -17.13
N SER A 90 6.11 -14.27 -18.08
CA SER A 90 5.76 -14.32 -19.51
C SER A 90 5.42 -12.94 -20.13
N ASN A 91 6.47 -12.16 -20.46
CA ASN A 91 6.37 -10.80 -21.03
C ASN A 91 5.40 -10.68 -22.22
N ARG A 92 5.28 -11.71 -23.06
CA ARG A 92 4.42 -11.69 -24.26
C ARG A 92 2.93 -11.66 -23.94
N THR A 93 2.49 -12.35 -22.89
CA THR A 93 1.08 -12.34 -22.46
C THR A 93 0.78 -11.12 -21.60
N ALA A 94 1.77 -10.63 -20.84
CA ALA A 94 1.62 -9.43 -20.01
C ALA A 94 1.31 -8.16 -20.83
N VAL A 95 1.92 -8.01 -22.02
CA VAL A 95 1.66 -6.86 -22.91
C VAL A 95 0.21 -6.79 -23.39
N ALA A 96 -0.52 -7.91 -23.44
CA ALA A 96 -1.92 -7.92 -23.87
C ALA A 96 -2.90 -7.41 -22.79
N THR A 97 -2.47 -7.36 -21.54
CA THR A 97 -3.29 -6.93 -20.38
C THR A 97 -2.75 -5.68 -19.68
N ALA A 98 -1.60 -5.16 -20.13
CA ALA A 98 -1.00 -3.92 -19.66
C ALA A 98 -1.70 -2.71 -20.30
#